data_AF-A0A0S3SFQ4-F1
#
_entry.id   AF-A0A0S3SFQ4-F1
#
_cell.length_a   1.000
_cell.length_b   1.000
_cell.length_c   1.000
_cell.angle_alpha   90.00
_cell.angle_beta   90.00
_cell.angle_gamma   90.00
#
_symmetry.space_group_name_H-M   'P 1'
#
loop_
_entity.id
_entity.type
_entity.pdbx_description
1 polymer ?
#
loop_
_entity_poly.entity_id
_entity_poly.type
_entity_poly.pdbx_seq_one_letter_code
_entity_poly.pdbx_strand_id
1 'polypeptide(L)'
;MWMSFYVAVLAVLLIQAHAQPGFISISCGSQDGYTDPSLEINYVSDVGFINTGVSGKISSEENSRYNTQRQLWTLRSFSEGKRNCYKINVTRASKYLIRTTFLYGNYDGRNKLPQFDLLIGPNHWSRVTIQNESSAQFNEIIHVPSMDYVQICLVDTDNGIPFITAIEFRTLNNDTYVTPFGSLESYNYLRCDLGSNQSYRYPDDVYDRFWYGPYYPCNFGENWKPLSASISDDSLNQTDYKQGATIMSTAVEPENDSAPLVIRWGPKNETDKFYVYMYFTEIHVLTTNETRLFNIMLNDESLVQNFSPRYHIADTLYPSAAISGKEIKFSLERTESSTLPPIISAIEIYRVIDSQNPETFQGDVDAITSIKSAYGVKRDWEGDPCSPAAYLWGGLNCTYLGNEFPRITALNLSSSGLSGKIDSSISNLTMLEKLDLSNNNLNGDVPDFLSQLQHLKIL
;
A
#
# COMPACT_ATOMS: atom_id res chain seq x y z
N MET A 1 62.09 -3.30 -0.47
CA MET A 1 61.43 -4.54 -0.96
C MET A 1 60.89 -5.24 0.28
N TRP A 2 59.62 -5.25 0.68
CA TRP A 2 58.31 -4.91 0.12
C TRP A 2 57.44 -4.24 1.22
N MET A 3 56.52 -3.37 0.80
CA MET A 3 55.49 -2.72 1.61
C MET A 3 54.31 -3.68 1.77
N SER A 4 53.85 -3.92 3.01
CA SER A 4 52.64 -4.70 3.27
C SER A 4 51.40 -3.82 3.10
N PHE A 5 50.63 -4.07 2.05
CA PHE A 5 49.29 -3.50 1.86
C PHE A 5 48.28 -4.31 2.69
N TYR A 6 47.63 -3.67 3.66
CA TYR A 6 46.37 -4.15 4.23
C TYR A 6 45.25 -3.73 3.28
N VAL A 7 44.70 -4.68 2.52
CA VAL A 7 43.44 -4.50 1.80
C VAL A 7 42.33 -4.83 2.78
N ALA A 8 41.65 -3.80 3.30
CA ALA A 8 40.36 -3.96 3.97
C ALA A 8 39.34 -4.34 2.90
N VAL A 9 38.95 -5.62 2.87
CA VAL A 9 37.82 -6.08 2.06
C VAL A 9 36.56 -5.52 2.69
N LEU A 10 36.04 -4.43 2.12
CA LEU A 10 34.66 -4.00 2.32
C LEU A 10 33.76 -5.14 1.84
N ALA A 11 33.26 -5.94 2.78
CA ALA A 11 32.14 -6.82 2.53
C ALA A 11 30.91 -5.94 2.27
N VAL A 12 30.72 -5.55 1.01
CA VAL A 12 29.41 -5.18 0.52
C VAL A 12 28.58 -6.44 0.67
N LEU A 13 27.75 -6.50 1.71
CA LEU A 13 26.66 -7.46 1.80
C LEU A 13 25.69 -7.14 0.67
N LEU A 14 26.00 -7.66 -0.53
CA LEU A 14 25.01 -7.89 -1.55
C LEU A 14 24.05 -8.92 -0.96
N ILE A 15 22.96 -8.45 -0.37
CA ILE A 15 21.77 -9.27 -0.13
C ILE A 15 21.19 -9.61 -1.51
N GLN A 16 21.86 -10.51 -2.23
CA GLN A 16 21.31 -11.22 -3.37
C GLN A 16 21.09 -12.66 -2.94
N ALA A 17 20.09 -12.83 -2.08
CA ALA A 17 19.47 -14.12 -1.86
C ALA A 17 18.02 -14.01 -2.39
N HIS A 18 17.85 -14.38 -3.66
CA HIS A 18 16.57 -14.79 -4.26
C HIS A 18 15.37 -13.85 -4.11
N ALA A 19 15.50 -12.54 -4.36
CA ALA A 19 14.30 -11.70 -4.51
C ALA A 19 13.54 -12.13 -5.79
N GLN A 20 12.26 -12.50 -5.66
CA GLN A 20 11.36 -12.55 -6.83
C GLN A 20 11.34 -11.14 -7.43
N PRO A 21 11.67 -10.97 -8.73
CA PRO A 21 11.73 -9.64 -9.33
C PRO A 21 10.43 -8.86 -9.11
N GLY A 22 10.56 -7.63 -8.59
CA GLY A 22 9.43 -6.75 -8.32
C GLY A 22 8.69 -6.99 -7.00
N PHE A 23 9.10 -7.97 -6.18
CA PHE A 23 8.50 -8.27 -4.88
C PHE A 23 9.38 -7.74 -3.74
N ILE A 24 8.78 -7.01 -2.81
CA ILE A 24 9.35 -6.74 -1.48
C ILE A 24 8.37 -7.34 -0.48
N SER A 25 8.81 -8.27 0.35
CA SER A 25 7.96 -8.97 1.30
C SER A 25 8.65 -9.00 2.66
N ILE A 26 8.06 -8.32 3.63
CA ILE A 26 8.64 -8.12 4.97
C ILE A 26 7.73 -8.84 5.97
N SER A 27 8.32 -9.77 6.73
CA SER A 27 7.67 -10.46 7.85
C SER A 27 8.01 -9.74 9.14
N CYS A 28 7.01 -9.07 9.71
CA CYS A 28 7.21 -8.20 10.86
C CYS A 28 7.38 -9.03 12.14
N GLY A 29 8.33 -8.64 12.99
CA GLY A 29 8.69 -9.36 14.21
C GLY A 29 9.49 -10.65 14.01
N SER A 30 9.71 -11.11 12.77
CA SER A 30 10.57 -12.26 12.48
C SER A 30 12.05 -11.90 12.68
N GLN A 31 12.84 -12.85 13.17
CA GLN A 31 14.31 -12.69 13.31
C GLN A 31 15.03 -12.95 11.99
N ASP A 32 14.51 -13.88 11.19
CA ASP A 32 15.16 -14.37 9.96
C ASP A 32 14.20 -14.30 8.78
N GLY A 33 14.76 -14.23 7.57
CA GLY A 33 14.00 -14.40 6.34
C GLY A 33 13.67 -15.87 6.05
N TYR A 34 12.65 -16.10 5.22
CA TYR A 34 12.22 -17.43 4.80
C TYR A 34 11.41 -17.37 3.50
N THR A 35 11.31 -18.51 2.83
CA THR A 35 10.32 -18.73 1.76
C THR A 35 9.05 -19.28 2.38
N ASP A 36 7.90 -18.64 2.13
CA ASP A 36 6.62 -19.21 2.50
C ASP A 36 6.34 -20.44 1.62
N PRO A 37 6.09 -21.63 2.20
CA PRO A 37 5.95 -22.85 1.41
C PRO A 37 4.64 -22.93 0.62
N SER A 38 3.61 -22.17 1.01
CA SER A 38 2.32 -22.17 0.32
C SER A 38 2.28 -21.16 -0.82
N LEU A 39 2.92 -20.01 -0.63
CA LEU A 39 2.97 -18.93 -1.60
C LEU A 39 4.21 -18.98 -2.48
N GLU A 40 5.25 -19.72 -2.10
CA GLU A 40 6.58 -19.66 -2.73
C GLU A 40 7.18 -18.24 -2.76
N ILE A 41 6.73 -17.36 -1.86
CA ILE A 41 7.18 -15.97 -1.75
C ILE A 41 8.28 -15.87 -0.70
N ASN A 42 9.35 -15.13 -1.02
CA ASN A 42 10.45 -14.86 -0.10
C ASN A 42 10.14 -13.66 0.79
N TYR A 43 10.07 -13.90 2.10
CA TYR A 43 9.94 -12.87 3.13
C TYR A 43 11.29 -12.60 3.79
N VAL A 44 11.64 -11.32 3.96
CA VAL A 44 12.76 -10.87 4.77
C VAL A 44 12.30 -10.47 6.16
N SER A 45 13.21 -10.49 7.14
CA SER A 45 12.95 -9.89 8.45
C SER A 45 12.76 -8.38 8.31
N ASP A 46 11.98 -7.80 9.24
CA ASP A 46 11.76 -6.37 9.34
C ASP A 46 12.93 -5.60 10.01
N VAL A 47 13.97 -6.31 10.44
CA VAL A 47 15.21 -5.73 10.94
C VAL A 47 15.84 -4.82 9.89
N GLY A 48 16.15 -3.58 10.29
CA GLY A 48 16.73 -2.56 9.42
C GLY A 48 15.72 -1.66 8.71
N PHE A 49 14.42 -2.01 8.73
CA PHE A 49 13.35 -1.16 8.22
C PHE A 49 12.68 -0.30 9.31
N ILE A 50 12.84 -0.69 10.58
CA ILE A 50 12.31 0.01 11.75
C ILE A 50 13.22 -0.21 12.97
N ASN A 51 13.26 0.77 13.87
CA ASN A 51 14.13 0.77 15.05
C ASN A 51 13.36 0.68 16.39
N THR A 52 12.03 0.71 16.35
CA THR A 52 11.15 0.70 17.52
C THR A 52 10.26 -0.55 17.53
N GLY A 53 9.55 -0.76 18.64
CA GLY A 53 8.59 -1.85 18.80
C GLY A 53 9.21 -3.19 19.19
N VAL A 54 8.35 -4.11 19.60
CA VAL A 54 8.69 -5.42 20.16
C VAL A 54 8.13 -6.53 19.28
N SER A 55 8.96 -7.51 18.94
CA SER A 55 8.54 -8.73 18.25
C SER A 55 7.59 -9.55 19.11
N GLY A 56 6.50 -10.03 18.50
CA GLY A 56 5.50 -10.91 19.09
C GLY A 56 5.22 -12.11 18.21
N LYS A 57 4.54 -13.11 18.77
CA LYS A 57 4.05 -14.30 18.07
C LYS A 57 2.58 -14.50 18.41
N ILE A 58 1.80 -14.94 17.44
CA ILE A 58 0.41 -15.34 17.68
C ILE A 58 0.35 -16.57 18.59
N SER A 59 -0.82 -16.82 19.17
CA SER A 59 -1.07 -17.99 20.01
C SER A 59 -0.84 -19.30 19.24
N SER A 60 -0.56 -20.39 19.96
CA SER A 60 -0.38 -21.71 19.35
C SER A 60 -1.63 -22.23 18.64
N GLU A 61 -2.81 -21.84 19.11
CA GLU A 61 -4.09 -22.17 18.48
C GLU A 61 -4.19 -21.49 17.11
N GLU A 62 -3.92 -20.19 17.03
CA GLU A 62 -3.96 -19.43 15.79
C GLU A 62 -2.88 -19.88 14.82
N ASN A 63 -1.68 -20.18 15.33
CA ASN A 63 -0.62 -20.76 14.51
C ASN A 63 -1.05 -22.09 13.86
N SER A 64 -1.82 -22.91 14.57
CA SER A 64 -2.36 -24.17 14.01
C SER A 64 -3.42 -23.91 12.93
N ARG A 65 -4.22 -22.84 13.06
CA ARG A 65 -5.22 -22.43 12.04
C ARG A 65 -4.56 -21.91 10.76
N TYR A 66 -3.45 -21.19 10.91
CA TYR A 66 -2.68 -20.59 9.81
C TYR A 66 -1.40 -21.36 9.49
N ASN A 67 -1.40 -22.68 9.69
CA ASN A 67 -0.19 -23.51 9.61
C ASN A 67 0.49 -23.55 8.23
N THR A 68 -0.18 -23.08 7.17
CA THR A 68 0.39 -22.92 5.82
C THR A 68 0.82 -21.49 5.49
N GLN A 69 0.43 -20.50 6.30
CA GLN A 69 0.63 -19.07 6.03
C GLN A 69 1.62 -18.48 7.04
N ARG A 70 2.91 -18.74 6.81
CA ARG A 70 3.98 -18.43 7.76
C ARG A 70 4.15 -16.93 8.00
N GLN A 71 3.80 -16.10 7.01
CA GLN A 71 3.77 -14.65 7.11
C GLN A 71 2.84 -14.11 8.19
N LEU A 72 1.91 -14.92 8.69
CA LEU A 72 0.97 -14.51 9.73
C LEU A 72 1.43 -14.82 11.16
N TRP A 73 2.51 -15.59 11.33
CA TRP A 73 2.86 -16.17 12.64
C TRP A 73 3.54 -15.19 13.61
N THR A 74 4.18 -14.17 13.07
CA THR A 74 4.91 -13.16 13.83
C THR A 74 4.35 -11.78 13.54
N LEU A 75 4.52 -10.88 14.49
CA LEU A 75 4.16 -9.48 14.32
C LEU A 75 5.13 -8.60 15.10
N ARG A 76 5.15 -7.31 14.79
CA ARG A 76 5.79 -6.28 15.63
C ARG A 76 4.72 -5.39 16.23
N SER A 77 4.83 -5.12 17.53
CA SER A 77 3.90 -4.29 18.30
C SER A 77 4.59 -3.04 18.85
N PHE A 78 3.84 -1.95 19.00
CA PHE A 78 4.37 -0.63 19.33
C PHE A 78 3.67 -0.04 20.56
N SER A 79 4.13 -0.41 21.76
CA SER A 79 3.58 0.10 23.02
C SER A 79 4.11 1.48 23.42
N GLU A 80 5.10 2.00 22.69
CA GLU A 80 5.76 3.26 22.96
C GLU A 80 5.73 4.16 21.72
N GLY A 81 5.65 5.47 21.96
CA GLY A 81 5.59 6.48 20.91
C GLY A 81 4.19 6.60 20.29
N LYS A 82 3.80 7.83 19.93
CA LYS A 82 2.49 8.08 19.30
C LYS A 82 2.46 7.61 17.85
N ARG A 83 3.60 7.62 17.17
CA ARG A 83 3.78 7.26 15.76
C ARG A 83 5.04 6.41 15.61
N ASN A 84 4.94 5.29 14.92
CA ASN A 84 6.05 4.37 14.63
C ASN A 84 6.06 4.04 13.14
N CYS A 85 7.21 4.20 12.48
CA CYS A 85 7.26 4.20 11.01
C CYS A 85 8.32 3.24 10.48
N TYR A 86 7.91 2.40 9.55
CA TYR A 86 8.83 1.68 8.68
C TYR A 86 9.34 2.63 7.61
N LYS A 87 10.62 2.53 7.25
CA LYS A 87 11.21 3.17 6.07
C LYS A 87 11.66 2.08 5.10
N ILE A 88 10.97 1.97 3.97
CA ILE A 88 11.17 0.89 3.01
C ILE A 88 11.69 1.48 1.71
N ASN A 89 12.89 1.08 1.30
CA ASN A 89 13.50 1.57 0.07
C ASN A 89 12.77 1.03 -1.16
N VAL A 90 12.50 1.90 -2.13
CA VAL A 90 11.78 1.59 -3.36
C VAL A 90 12.37 2.37 -4.53
N THR A 91 12.04 1.97 -5.76
CA THR A 91 12.33 2.78 -6.93
C THR A 91 11.32 3.92 -7.04
N ARG A 92 11.83 5.16 -6.97
CA ARG A 92 11.05 6.39 -7.15
C ARG A 92 10.24 6.35 -8.46
N ALA A 93 9.03 6.88 -8.44
CA ALA A 93 8.13 6.97 -9.58
C ALA A 93 7.71 5.63 -10.23
N SER A 94 8.09 4.49 -9.64
CA SER A 94 7.52 3.19 -10.00
C SER A 94 6.17 2.97 -9.31
N LYS A 95 5.27 2.25 -9.96
CA LYS A 95 3.96 1.93 -9.38
C LYS A 95 4.03 0.68 -8.52
N TYR A 96 3.51 0.76 -7.30
CA TYR A 96 3.46 -0.37 -6.38
C TYR A 96 2.03 -0.62 -5.92
N LEU A 97 1.61 -1.88 -5.92
CA LEU A 97 0.60 -2.38 -5.01
C LEU A 97 1.27 -2.62 -3.67
N ILE A 98 0.82 -1.93 -2.63
CA ILE A 98 1.33 -2.02 -1.27
C ILE A 98 0.25 -2.63 -0.40
N ARG A 99 0.61 -3.64 0.37
CA ARG A 99 -0.28 -4.32 1.30
C ARG A 99 0.31 -4.37 2.70
N THR A 100 -0.50 -4.04 3.69
CA THR A 100 -0.21 -4.28 5.10
C THR A 100 -1.16 -5.32 5.65
N THR A 101 -0.64 -6.28 6.40
CA THR A 101 -1.42 -7.37 7.01
C THR A 101 -1.40 -7.25 8.53
N PHE A 102 -2.54 -7.55 9.15
CA PHE A 102 -2.75 -7.50 10.60
C PHE A 102 -3.49 -8.76 11.07
N LEU A 103 -2.80 -9.64 11.78
CA LEU A 103 -3.39 -10.73 12.56
C LEU A 103 -3.03 -10.53 14.03
N TYR A 104 -4.03 -10.23 14.86
CA TYR A 104 -3.80 -10.02 16.30
C TYR A 104 -3.37 -11.32 16.97
N GLY A 105 -4.09 -12.41 16.72
CA GLY A 105 -3.76 -13.76 17.19
C GLY A 105 -3.54 -13.86 18.70
N ASN A 106 -4.09 -12.91 19.47
CA ASN A 106 -3.90 -12.75 20.91
C ASN A 106 -2.42 -12.81 21.34
N TYR A 107 -1.53 -12.18 20.57
CA TYR A 107 -0.08 -12.24 20.80
C TYR A 107 0.38 -11.78 22.18
N ASP A 108 -0.40 -10.92 22.85
CA ASP A 108 -0.11 -10.35 24.16
C ASP A 108 -0.93 -10.97 25.30
N GLY A 109 -1.81 -11.94 25.00
CA GLY A 109 -2.67 -12.63 25.98
C GLY A 109 -3.72 -11.73 26.64
N ARG A 110 -3.97 -10.52 26.11
CA ARG A 110 -4.88 -9.54 26.73
C ARG A 110 -6.32 -9.63 26.23
N ASN A 111 -6.56 -10.30 25.10
CA ASN A 111 -7.87 -10.33 24.42
C ASN A 111 -8.46 -8.92 24.19
N LYS A 112 -7.60 -7.91 24.01
CA LYS A 112 -8.02 -6.52 23.80
C LYS A 112 -7.73 -6.14 22.36
N LEU A 113 -8.77 -6.19 21.53
CA LEU A 113 -8.67 -5.89 20.10
C LEU A 113 -8.33 -4.40 19.91
N PRO A 114 -7.21 -4.06 19.25
CA PRO A 114 -6.78 -2.68 19.11
C PRO A 114 -7.41 -1.98 17.90
N GLN A 115 -7.45 -0.65 17.98
CA GLN A 115 -7.73 0.24 16.86
C GLN A 115 -6.64 1.30 16.77
N PHE A 116 -6.16 1.57 15.57
CA PHE A 116 -5.09 2.54 15.30
C PHE A 116 -5.16 3.03 13.85
N ASP A 117 -4.47 4.13 13.57
CA ASP A 117 -4.45 4.73 12.22
C ASP A 117 -3.17 4.30 11.47
N LEU A 118 -3.32 4.07 10.16
CA LEU A 118 -2.26 3.72 9.23
C LEU A 118 -2.03 4.91 8.28
N LEU A 119 -0.78 5.32 8.15
CA LEU A 119 -0.37 6.39 7.24
C LEU A 119 0.61 5.86 6.19
N ILE A 120 0.54 6.43 5.00
CA ILE A 120 1.53 6.29 3.93
C ILE A 120 2.20 7.66 3.70
N GLY A 121 3.50 7.73 3.96
CA GLY A 121 4.18 9.01 4.16
C GLY A 121 3.47 9.82 5.26
N PRO A 122 3.15 11.11 5.04
CA PRO A 122 2.40 11.92 5.99
C PRO A 122 0.88 11.78 5.85
N ASN A 123 0.38 11.01 4.88
CA ASN A 123 -1.04 10.98 4.53
C ASN A 123 -1.76 9.83 5.22
N HIS A 124 -2.95 10.12 5.75
CA HIS A 124 -3.82 9.09 6.31
C HIS A 124 -4.21 8.10 5.20
N TRP A 125 -3.86 6.84 5.39
CA TRP A 125 -4.26 5.76 4.50
C TRP A 125 -5.57 5.15 5.00
N SER A 126 -5.58 4.54 6.19
CA SER A 126 -6.75 3.81 6.67
C SER A 126 -6.79 3.71 8.19
N ARG A 127 -7.97 3.42 8.74
CA ARG A 127 -8.12 3.06 10.15
C ARG A 127 -8.19 1.56 10.30
N VAL A 128 -7.19 0.98 10.98
CA VAL A 128 -7.14 -0.45 11.29
C VAL A 128 -8.00 -0.70 12.52
N THR A 129 -9.01 -1.57 12.40
CA THR A 129 -9.91 -1.92 13.50
C THR A 129 -10.02 -3.43 13.57
N ILE A 130 -9.29 -4.04 14.50
CA ILE A 130 -9.34 -5.49 14.67
C ILE A 130 -10.71 -5.86 15.27
N GLN A 131 -11.48 -6.66 14.54
CA GLN A 131 -12.82 -7.09 14.96
C GLN A 131 -12.85 -8.51 15.53
N ASN A 132 -11.84 -9.32 15.18
CA ASN A 132 -11.73 -10.71 15.59
C ASN A 132 -10.25 -11.04 15.79
N GLU A 133 -9.92 -11.73 16.88
CA GLU A 133 -8.55 -12.14 17.18
C GLU A 133 -7.95 -13.10 16.15
N SER A 134 -8.81 -13.91 15.54
CA SER A 134 -8.43 -14.98 14.63
C SER A 134 -8.52 -14.61 13.15
N SER A 135 -8.95 -13.41 12.80
CA SER A 135 -9.12 -13.00 11.41
C SER A 135 -8.04 -12.01 10.99
N ALA A 136 -7.27 -12.37 9.97
CA ALA A 136 -6.34 -11.44 9.35
C ALA A 136 -7.10 -10.32 8.62
N GLN A 137 -6.66 -9.09 8.81
CA GLN A 137 -7.12 -7.91 8.08
C GLN A 137 -6.03 -7.41 7.16
N PHE A 138 -6.42 -6.83 6.03
CA PHE A 138 -5.48 -6.32 5.04
C PHE A 138 -5.86 -4.88 4.67
N ASN A 139 -4.87 -4.06 4.36
CA ASN A 139 -5.09 -2.80 3.70
C ASN A 139 -4.24 -2.80 2.45
N GLU A 140 -4.82 -2.39 1.32
CA GLU A 140 -4.14 -2.41 0.03
C GLU A 140 -4.31 -1.08 -0.69
N ILE A 141 -3.21 -0.58 -1.22
CA ILE A 141 -3.13 0.71 -1.93
C ILE A 141 -2.21 0.58 -3.12
N ILE A 142 -2.59 1.18 -4.25
CA ILE A 142 -1.70 1.42 -5.37
C ILE A 142 -1.14 2.83 -5.20
N HIS A 143 0.17 2.92 -5.08
CA HIS A 143 0.89 4.15 -4.79
C HIS A 143 2.10 4.32 -5.72
N VAL A 144 2.35 5.57 -6.10
CA VAL A 144 3.55 5.98 -6.83
C VAL A 144 4.36 6.90 -5.92
N PRO A 145 5.52 6.46 -5.42
CA PRO A 145 6.29 7.21 -4.43
C PRO A 145 7.00 8.40 -5.09
N SER A 146 6.94 9.55 -4.40
CA SER A 146 7.69 10.77 -4.71
C SER A 146 9.20 10.62 -4.45
N MET A 147 9.56 9.68 -3.57
CA MET A 147 10.90 9.44 -3.04
C MET A 147 11.42 8.03 -3.38
N ASP A 148 12.69 7.76 -3.08
CA ASP A 148 13.33 6.44 -3.17
C ASP A 148 13.04 5.54 -1.94
N TYR A 149 12.08 5.94 -1.12
CA TYR A 149 11.53 5.17 -0.02
C TYR A 149 10.03 5.46 0.14
N VAL A 150 9.33 4.55 0.80
CA VAL A 150 7.98 4.76 1.34
C VAL A 150 8.03 4.62 2.85
N GLN A 151 7.36 5.53 3.56
CA GLN A 151 7.13 5.38 4.99
C GLN A 151 5.74 4.77 5.24
N ILE A 152 5.69 3.69 6.01
CA ILE A 152 4.44 3.09 6.50
C ILE A 152 4.40 3.30 8.01
N CYS A 153 3.49 4.16 8.46
CA CYS A 153 3.44 4.60 9.84
C CYS A 153 2.17 4.09 10.54
N LEU A 154 2.34 3.53 11.73
CA LEU A 154 1.26 3.19 12.64
C LEU A 154 1.15 4.26 13.73
N VAL A 155 -0.06 4.76 13.93
CA VAL A 155 -0.36 5.81 14.91
C VAL A 155 -1.29 5.29 15.99
N ASP A 156 -0.84 5.37 17.24
CA ASP A 156 -1.63 5.00 18.40
C ASP A 156 -2.81 5.99 18.57
N THR A 157 -4.03 5.46 18.66
CA THR A 157 -5.26 6.24 18.90
C THR A 157 -5.77 6.11 20.33
N ASP A 158 -4.94 5.58 21.22
CA ASP A 158 -5.22 5.27 22.63
C ASP A 158 -6.28 4.14 22.80
N ASN A 159 -6.56 3.40 21.73
CA ASN A 159 -7.54 2.29 21.67
C ASN A 159 -6.91 0.90 21.61
N GLY A 160 -5.66 0.76 22.02
CA GLY A 160 -4.91 -0.50 22.02
C GLY A 160 -3.54 -0.35 21.38
N ILE A 161 -2.71 -1.38 21.47
CA ILE A 161 -1.33 -1.32 20.99
C ILE A 161 -1.32 -1.49 19.47
N PRO A 162 -0.81 -0.52 18.69
CA PRO A 162 -0.61 -0.71 17.26
C PRO A 162 0.35 -1.87 16.99
N PHE A 163 0.06 -2.65 15.96
CA PHE A 163 0.91 -3.74 15.53
C PHE A 163 0.83 -3.97 14.04
N ILE A 164 1.78 -4.69 13.47
CA ILE A 164 1.75 -5.11 12.06
C ILE A 164 2.37 -6.49 11.90
N THR A 165 1.80 -7.30 11.02
CA THR A 165 2.17 -8.71 10.79
C THR A 165 3.05 -8.85 9.56
N ALA A 166 2.68 -8.23 8.44
CA ALA A 166 3.49 -8.24 7.22
C ALA A 166 3.31 -6.95 6.41
N ILE A 167 4.33 -6.60 5.63
CA ILE A 167 4.31 -5.52 4.65
C ILE A 167 4.78 -6.07 3.30
N GLU A 168 3.98 -5.89 2.26
CA GLU A 168 4.23 -6.44 0.93
C GLU A 168 4.15 -5.33 -0.13
N PHE A 169 5.11 -5.27 -1.03
CA PHE A 169 5.09 -4.43 -2.23
C PHE A 169 5.17 -5.32 -3.46
N ARG A 170 4.37 -5.02 -4.47
CA ARG A 170 4.37 -5.66 -5.78
C ARG A 170 4.47 -4.57 -6.83
N THR A 171 5.52 -4.63 -7.63
CA THR A 171 5.73 -3.65 -8.71
C THR A 171 4.70 -3.91 -9.81
N LEU A 172 3.94 -2.88 -10.16
CA LEU A 172 2.96 -2.93 -11.25
C LEU A 172 3.51 -2.23 -12.50
N ASN A 173 2.95 -2.53 -13.66
CA ASN A 173 3.22 -1.76 -14.86
C ASN A 173 2.70 -0.30 -14.68
N ASN A 174 3.54 0.68 -15.01
CA ASN A 174 3.24 2.11 -14.82
C ASN A 174 2.00 2.59 -15.60
N ASP A 175 1.65 1.93 -16.71
CA ASP A 175 0.52 2.30 -17.57
C ASP A 175 -0.83 1.72 -17.08
N THR A 176 -0.81 0.85 -16.07
CA THR A 176 -2.03 0.29 -15.43
C THR A 176 -2.46 1.15 -14.25
N TYR A 177 -3.76 1.22 -13.93
CA TYR A 177 -4.25 1.96 -12.76
C TYR A 177 -3.79 3.43 -12.70
N VAL A 178 -3.94 4.15 -13.81
CA VAL A 178 -3.54 5.57 -13.89
C VAL A 178 -4.56 6.43 -13.14
N THR A 179 -4.09 7.19 -12.15
CA THR A 179 -4.88 8.24 -11.48
C THR A 179 -4.15 9.57 -11.62
N PRO A 180 -4.86 10.67 -11.96
CA PRO A 180 -4.23 11.99 -12.10
C PRO A 180 -3.75 12.56 -10.75
N PHE A 181 -4.36 12.11 -9.64
CA PHE A 181 -4.03 12.58 -8.29
C PHE A 181 -4.10 11.43 -7.29
N GLY A 182 -3.31 11.56 -6.23
CA GLY A 182 -3.38 10.68 -5.07
C GLY A 182 -3.03 9.23 -5.34
N SER A 183 -3.56 8.35 -4.50
CA SER A 183 -3.34 6.90 -4.54
C SER A 183 -4.67 6.17 -4.64
N LEU A 184 -4.65 4.89 -5.01
CA LEU A 184 -5.86 4.09 -5.17
C LEU A 184 -5.94 3.01 -4.09
N GLU A 185 -6.84 3.16 -3.13
CA GLU A 185 -7.08 2.16 -2.09
C GLU A 185 -8.11 1.13 -2.58
N SER A 186 -7.86 -0.15 -2.33
CA SER A 186 -8.86 -1.19 -2.60
C SER A 186 -10.10 -0.95 -1.74
N TYR A 187 -11.24 -0.69 -2.37
CA TYR A 187 -12.47 -0.36 -1.64
C TYR A 187 -13.16 -1.63 -1.16
N ASN A 188 -13.25 -1.83 0.16
CA ASN A 188 -13.90 -2.99 0.78
C ASN A 188 -13.42 -4.35 0.22
N TYR A 189 -12.15 -4.46 -0.20
CA TYR A 189 -11.59 -5.67 -0.80
C TYR A 189 -12.30 -6.11 -2.10
N LEU A 190 -12.94 -5.18 -2.83
CA LEU A 190 -13.66 -5.46 -4.08
C LEU A 190 -12.69 -5.68 -5.25
N ARG A 191 -12.03 -6.83 -5.23
CA ARG A 191 -11.35 -7.46 -6.37
C ARG A 191 -11.91 -8.86 -6.53
N CYS A 192 -12.76 -9.03 -7.52
CA CYS A 192 -13.71 -10.13 -7.59
C CYS A 192 -13.52 -10.93 -8.87
N ASP A 193 -13.34 -12.25 -8.72
CA ASP A 193 -13.68 -13.22 -9.74
C ASP A 193 -15.17 -13.52 -9.57
N LEU A 194 -15.99 -13.04 -10.50
CA LEU A 194 -17.43 -13.08 -10.34
C LEU A 194 -18.00 -14.48 -10.59
N GLY A 195 -17.28 -15.33 -11.34
CA GLY A 195 -17.73 -16.67 -11.73
C GLY A 195 -17.20 -17.81 -10.86
N SER A 196 -16.22 -17.57 -9.97
CA SER A 196 -15.65 -18.59 -9.09
C SER A 196 -15.98 -18.37 -7.62
N ASN A 197 -16.25 -19.44 -6.86
CA ASN A 197 -16.38 -19.37 -5.40
C ASN A 197 -15.04 -19.48 -4.64
N GLN A 198 -13.91 -19.48 -5.35
CA GLN A 198 -12.59 -19.60 -4.76
C GLN A 198 -11.94 -18.23 -4.60
N SER A 199 -10.91 -18.18 -3.76
CA SER A 199 -10.06 -17.01 -3.60
C SER A 199 -8.65 -17.33 -4.04
N TYR A 200 -7.99 -16.38 -4.70
CA TYR A 200 -6.69 -16.59 -5.33
C TYR A 200 -5.73 -15.47 -4.96
N ARG A 201 -4.44 -15.76 -5.09
CA ARG A 201 -3.33 -14.81 -5.12
C ARG A 201 -2.19 -15.44 -5.91
N TYR A 202 -0.95 -15.00 -5.72
CA TYR A 202 0.19 -15.71 -6.27
C TYR A 202 0.18 -17.21 -5.89
N PRO A 203 0.47 -18.14 -6.82
CA PRO A 203 0.99 -17.91 -8.17
C PRO A 203 -0.06 -17.68 -9.27
N ASP A 204 -1.37 -17.81 -8.99
CA ASP A 204 -2.44 -17.60 -9.98
C ASP A 204 -2.50 -16.16 -10.51
N ASP A 205 -2.07 -15.19 -9.69
CA ASP A 205 -1.91 -13.79 -10.05
C ASP A 205 -0.44 -13.36 -9.92
N VAL A 206 0.16 -12.94 -11.04
CA VAL A 206 1.59 -12.55 -11.10
C VAL A 206 1.92 -11.29 -10.30
N TYR A 207 0.93 -10.43 -10.04
CA TYR A 207 1.06 -9.27 -9.17
C TYR A 207 0.66 -9.58 -7.74
N ASP A 208 0.39 -10.85 -7.41
CA ASP A 208 0.03 -11.32 -6.08
C ASP A 208 -1.17 -10.57 -5.48
N ARG A 209 -2.12 -10.17 -6.33
CA ARG A 209 -3.37 -9.55 -5.90
C ARG A 209 -4.31 -10.59 -5.30
N PHE A 210 -5.03 -10.21 -4.25
CA PHE A 210 -6.12 -11.05 -3.73
C PHE A 210 -7.35 -10.91 -4.61
N TRP A 211 -7.80 -12.04 -5.15
CA TRP A 211 -9.09 -12.20 -5.83
C TRP A 211 -10.05 -12.98 -4.93
N TYR A 212 -11.30 -12.53 -4.86
CA TYR A 212 -12.35 -13.13 -4.06
C TYR A 212 -13.50 -13.60 -4.95
N GLY A 213 -14.17 -14.69 -4.55
CA GLY A 213 -15.40 -15.13 -5.20
C GLY A 213 -16.62 -14.23 -4.92
N PRO A 214 -17.80 -14.51 -5.50
CA PRO A 214 -18.97 -13.62 -5.56
C PRO A 214 -19.73 -13.47 -4.22
N TYR A 215 -19.26 -14.11 -3.15
CA TYR A 215 -19.78 -13.87 -1.80
C TYR A 215 -19.17 -12.61 -1.19
N TYR A 216 -19.23 -12.40 0.12
CA TYR A 216 -18.57 -11.24 0.73
C TYR A 216 -17.06 -11.24 0.41
N PRO A 217 -16.49 -10.16 -0.16
CA PRO A 217 -17.04 -8.79 -0.34
C PRO A 217 -17.79 -8.51 -1.66
N CYS A 218 -17.71 -9.40 -2.63
CA CYS A 218 -18.21 -9.30 -4.02
C CYS A 218 -19.71 -9.57 -4.24
N ASN A 219 -20.53 -9.51 -3.17
CA ASN A 219 -21.98 -9.67 -3.30
C ASN A 219 -22.64 -8.32 -3.64
N PHE A 220 -23.02 -8.15 -4.91
CA PHE A 220 -23.69 -6.94 -5.41
C PHE A 220 -25.22 -6.98 -5.29
N GLY A 221 -25.78 -7.98 -4.60
CA GLY A 221 -27.23 -8.11 -4.39
C GLY A 221 -28.00 -8.60 -5.62
N GLU A 222 -27.30 -9.21 -6.57
CA GLU A 222 -27.87 -9.75 -7.81
C GLU A 222 -27.61 -11.26 -7.88
N ASN A 223 -28.51 -12.00 -8.55
CA ASN A 223 -28.31 -13.41 -8.84
C ASN A 223 -27.79 -13.56 -10.26
N TRP A 224 -26.64 -14.23 -10.40
CA TRP A 224 -26.03 -14.51 -11.69
C TRP A 224 -25.80 -16.00 -11.88
N LYS A 225 -25.81 -16.44 -13.13
CA LYS A 225 -25.44 -17.79 -13.53
C LYS A 225 -23.93 -17.83 -13.76
N PRO A 226 -23.17 -18.63 -12.99
CA PRO A 226 -21.74 -18.77 -13.23
C PRO A 226 -21.50 -19.59 -14.49
N LEU A 227 -20.47 -19.21 -15.23
CA LEU A 227 -19.92 -19.94 -16.36
C LEU A 227 -18.45 -20.25 -16.08
N SER A 228 -17.98 -21.36 -16.65
CA SER A 228 -16.58 -21.75 -16.56
C SER A 228 -16.13 -22.46 -17.83
N ALA A 229 -14.89 -22.26 -18.19
CA ALA A 229 -14.18 -22.98 -19.24
C ALA A 229 -12.75 -23.28 -18.77
N SER A 230 -11.99 -24.04 -19.55
CA SER A 230 -10.56 -24.20 -19.30
C SER A 230 -9.78 -23.29 -20.25
N ILE A 231 -9.02 -22.36 -19.67
CA ILE A 231 -8.10 -21.48 -20.39
C ILE A 231 -6.70 -21.75 -19.86
N SER A 232 -5.74 -22.00 -20.74
CA SER A 232 -4.32 -22.11 -20.36
C SER A 232 -3.64 -20.75 -20.40
N ASP A 233 -2.64 -20.53 -19.55
CA ASP A 233 -1.88 -19.27 -19.53
C ASP A 233 -1.29 -18.92 -20.90
N ASP A 234 -0.74 -19.91 -21.62
CA ASP A 234 -0.17 -19.73 -22.96
C ASP A 234 -1.20 -19.30 -24.02
N SER A 235 -2.48 -19.63 -23.80
CA SER A 235 -3.56 -19.35 -24.73
C SER A 235 -4.25 -18.01 -24.50
N LEU A 236 -4.04 -17.40 -23.33
CA LEU A 236 -4.76 -16.21 -22.92
C LEU A 236 -3.96 -14.95 -23.26
N ASN A 237 -4.51 -14.14 -24.15
CA ASN A 237 -3.92 -12.84 -24.46
C ASN A 237 -4.42 -11.79 -23.47
N GLN A 238 -3.52 -11.21 -22.68
CA GLN A 238 -3.87 -10.24 -21.63
C GLN A 238 -3.14 -8.91 -21.79
N THR A 239 -3.83 -7.85 -21.39
CA THR A 239 -3.26 -6.51 -21.18
C THR A 239 -2.23 -6.51 -20.04
N ASP A 240 -1.62 -5.35 -19.79
CA ASP A 240 -0.65 -5.17 -18.70
C ASP A 240 -1.23 -5.34 -17.29
N TYR A 241 -2.55 -5.44 -17.17
CA TYR A 241 -3.26 -5.76 -15.92
C TYR A 241 -3.09 -7.22 -15.49
N LYS A 242 -2.71 -8.14 -16.39
CA LYS A 242 -2.25 -9.51 -16.08
C LYS A 242 -3.08 -10.28 -15.04
N GLN A 243 -4.38 -10.48 -15.27
CA GLN A 243 -5.30 -11.15 -14.34
C GLN A 243 -4.99 -12.65 -14.15
N GLY A 244 -4.25 -13.28 -15.06
CA GLY A 244 -4.01 -14.74 -15.05
C GLY A 244 -5.16 -15.56 -15.66
N ALA A 245 -4.86 -16.77 -16.15
CA ALA A 245 -5.88 -17.61 -16.79
C ALA A 245 -6.90 -18.18 -15.81
N THR A 246 -6.49 -18.48 -14.58
CA THR A 246 -7.40 -18.96 -13.53
C THR A 246 -8.61 -18.03 -13.36
N ILE A 247 -8.37 -16.72 -13.20
CA ILE A 247 -9.43 -15.71 -12.99
C ILE A 247 -10.24 -15.45 -14.26
N MET A 248 -9.60 -15.50 -15.44
CA MET A 248 -10.30 -15.24 -16.70
C MET A 248 -11.01 -16.49 -17.26
N SER A 249 -10.87 -17.65 -16.62
CA SER A 249 -11.52 -18.90 -17.03
C SER A 249 -12.99 -18.99 -16.61
N THR A 250 -13.44 -18.03 -15.80
CA THR A 250 -14.78 -17.94 -15.24
C THR A 250 -15.47 -16.64 -15.68
N ALA A 251 -16.80 -16.67 -15.70
CA ALA A 251 -17.63 -15.50 -15.96
C ALA A 251 -19.01 -15.66 -15.33
N VAL A 252 -19.80 -14.61 -15.40
CA VAL A 252 -21.21 -14.62 -15.00
C VAL A 252 -22.11 -14.05 -16.08
N GLU A 253 -23.32 -14.59 -16.15
CA GLU A 253 -24.43 -14.11 -16.98
C GLU A 253 -25.64 -13.75 -16.11
N PRO A 254 -26.54 -12.86 -16.57
CA PRO A 254 -27.80 -12.60 -15.89
C PRO A 254 -28.65 -13.89 -15.83
N GLU A 255 -29.46 -14.03 -14.77
CA GLU A 255 -30.33 -15.19 -14.61
C GLU A 255 -31.42 -15.28 -15.70
N ASN A 256 -31.85 -14.12 -16.22
CA ASN A 256 -32.71 -14.02 -17.39
C ASN A 256 -31.88 -13.47 -18.56
N ASP A 257 -31.79 -14.23 -19.65
CA ASP A 257 -30.93 -13.95 -20.80
C ASP A 257 -31.30 -12.64 -21.56
N SER A 258 -32.49 -12.09 -21.28
CA SER A 258 -32.98 -10.81 -21.81
C SER A 258 -32.82 -9.65 -20.81
N ALA A 259 -32.48 -9.92 -19.55
CA ALA A 259 -32.26 -8.89 -18.54
C ALA A 259 -30.83 -8.36 -18.61
N PRO A 260 -30.59 -7.10 -18.17
CA PRO A 260 -29.24 -6.61 -18.02
C PRO A 260 -28.50 -7.30 -16.87
N LEU A 261 -27.18 -7.41 -17.00
CA LEU A 261 -26.32 -7.73 -15.86
C LEU A 261 -25.98 -6.42 -15.14
N VAL A 262 -26.37 -6.31 -13.87
CA VAL A 262 -26.26 -5.08 -13.09
C VAL A 262 -25.21 -5.23 -12.00
N ILE A 263 -24.31 -4.27 -11.86
CA ILE A 263 -23.36 -4.17 -10.73
C ILE A 263 -23.59 -2.81 -10.09
N ARG A 264 -23.94 -2.77 -8.80
CA ARG A 264 -24.20 -1.51 -8.10
C ARG A 264 -23.75 -1.54 -6.66
N TRP A 265 -23.37 -0.37 -6.15
CA TRP A 265 -23.11 -0.16 -4.73
C TRP A 265 -23.32 1.30 -4.35
N GLY A 266 -23.55 1.54 -3.06
CA GLY A 266 -23.53 2.87 -2.47
C GLY A 266 -22.19 3.14 -1.80
N PRO A 267 -21.43 4.17 -2.22
CA PRO A 267 -20.27 4.65 -1.47
C PRO A 267 -20.64 5.03 -0.03
N LYS A 268 -19.70 4.83 0.91
CA LYS A 268 -19.87 5.31 2.30
C LYS A 268 -20.07 6.84 2.36
N ASN A 269 -19.39 7.56 1.46
CA ASN A 269 -19.52 8.99 1.27
C ASN A 269 -19.77 9.28 -0.21
N GLU A 270 -20.81 10.03 -0.53
CA GLU A 270 -21.25 10.34 -1.90
C GLU A 270 -20.18 11.11 -2.70
N THR A 271 -19.25 11.80 -2.02
CA THR A 271 -18.15 12.55 -2.65
C THR A 271 -16.88 11.73 -2.86
N ASP A 272 -16.83 10.48 -2.37
CA ASP A 272 -15.69 9.59 -2.64
C ASP A 272 -15.62 9.33 -4.15
N LYS A 273 -14.39 9.35 -4.68
CA LYS A 273 -14.11 9.13 -6.10
C LYS A 273 -13.58 7.72 -6.30
N PHE A 274 -14.02 7.05 -7.36
CA PHE A 274 -13.69 5.66 -7.64
C PHE A 274 -13.15 5.46 -9.04
N TYR A 275 -12.31 4.43 -9.20
CA TYR A 275 -11.98 3.83 -10.48
C TYR A 275 -12.42 2.37 -10.46
N VAL A 276 -13.03 1.94 -11.56
CA VAL A 276 -13.58 0.59 -11.72
C VAL A 276 -12.99 -0.03 -12.97
N TYR A 277 -12.41 -1.20 -12.82
CA TYR A 277 -11.81 -1.97 -13.90
C TYR A 277 -12.63 -3.25 -14.07
N MET A 278 -13.31 -3.35 -15.22
CA MET A 278 -14.11 -4.51 -15.59
C MET A 278 -13.33 -5.35 -16.59
N TYR A 279 -13.31 -6.66 -16.37
CA TYR A 279 -12.55 -7.62 -17.16
C TYR A 279 -13.46 -8.59 -17.87
N PHE A 280 -13.19 -8.78 -19.15
CA PHE A 280 -14.01 -9.56 -20.06
C PHE A 280 -13.13 -10.49 -20.87
N THR A 281 -13.56 -11.73 -21.03
CA THR A 281 -13.09 -12.61 -22.10
C THR A 281 -14.25 -13.46 -22.55
N GLU A 282 -14.34 -13.74 -23.85
CA GLU A 282 -15.23 -14.81 -24.28
C GLU A 282 -14.54 -16.15 -23.95
N ILE A 283 -15.24 -16.98 -23.18
CA ILE A 283 -14.72 -18.25 -22.64
C ILE A 283 -15.19 -19.45 -23.47
N HIS A 284 -16.14 -19.25 -24.38
CA HIS A 284 -16.64 -20.28 -25.27
C HIS A 284 -16.48 -19.87 -26.74
N VAL A 285 -16.15 -20.84 -27.59
CA VAL A 285 -16.14 -20.60 -29.04
C VAL A 285 -17.58 -20.47 -29.52
N LEU A 286 -17.96 -19.28 -29.97
CA LEU A 286 -19.28 -19.02 -30.51
C LEU A 286 -19.45 -19.71 -31.87
N THR A 287 -20.59 -20.36 -32.09
CA THR A 287 -20.96 -20.91 -33.40
C THR A 287 -21.32 -19.80 -34.38
N THR A 288 -21.45 -20.10 -35.68
CA THR A 288 -21.75 -19.10 -36.72
C THR A 288 -23.07 -18.36 -36.53
N ASN A 289 -23.98 -18.91 -35.74
CA ASN A 289 -25.30 -18.31 -35.45
C ASN A 289 -25.36 -17.64 -34.08
N GLU A 290 -24.27 -17.68 -33.32
CA GLU A 290 -24.18 -17.08 -31.99
C GLU A 290 -23.41 -15.77 -32.03
N THR A 291 -23.96 -14.76 -31.39
CA THR A 291 -23.36 -13.45 -31.23
C THR A 291 -23.51 -12.99 -29.79
N ARG A 292 -22.43 -12.44 -29.22
CA ARG A 292 -22.45 -11.76 -27.94
C ARG A 292 -22.08 -10.30 -28.14
N LEU A 293 -23.08 -9.44 -28.05
CA LEU A 293 -22.95 -8.00 -28.24
C LEU A 293 -23.80 -7.28 -27.19
N PHE A 294 -23.19 -6.37 -26.44
CA PHE A 294 -23.88 -5.64 -25.38
C PHE A 294 -23.33 -4.23 -25.20
N ASN A 295 -24.17 -3.32 -24.70
CA ASN A 295 -23.78 -1.99 -24.28
C ASN A 295 -23.40 -2.02 -22.80
N ILE A 296 -22.48 -1.15 -22.40
CA ILE A 296 -22.12 -0.93 -21.00
C ILE A 296 -22.56 0.48 -20.64
N MET A 297 -23.43 0.58 -19.65
CA MET A 297 -24.01 1.82 -19.16
C MET A 297 -23.47 2.12 -17.76
N LEU A 298 -23.19 3.39 -17.47
CA LEU A 298 -22.86 3.92 -16.15
C LEU A 298 -23.93 4.93 -15.75
N ASN A 299 -24.70 4.64 -14.71
CA ASN A 299 -25.80 5.50 -14.24
C ASN A 299 -26.73 5.95 -15.38
N ASP A 300 -27.11 5.00 -16.23
CA ASP A 300 -27.98 5.16 -17.41
C ASP A 300 -27.35 5.98 -18.58
N GLU A 301 -26.09 6.40 -18.47
CA GLU A 301 -25.30 6.96 -19.57
C GLU A 301 -24.47 5.88 -20.27
N SER A 302 -24.34 5.97 -21.60
CA SER A 302 -23.57 4.99 -22.35
C SER A 302 -22.06 5.18 -22.17
N LEU A 303 -21.41 4.17 -21.61
CA LEU A 303 -19.95 4.13 -21.45
C LEU A 303 -19.27 3.47 -22.66
N VAL A 304 -19.79 2.31 -23.09
CA VAL A 304 -19.31 1.57 -24.28
C VAL A 304 -20.52 1.06 -25.05
N GLN A 305 -20.50 1.21 -26.38
CA GLN A 305 -21.56 0.71 -27.25
C GLN A 305 -21.07 -0.50 -28.06
N ASN A 306 -21.97 -1.46 -28.28
CA ASN A 306 -21.73 -2.65 -29.12
C ASN A 306 -20.43 -3.38 -28.76
N PHE A 307 -20.19 -3.58 -27.46
CA PHE A 307 -19.02 -4.32 -27.00
C PHE A 307 -19.20 -5.82 -27.22
N SER A 308 -18.16 -6.48 -27.72
CA SER A 308 -18.11 -7.92 -27.95
C SER A 308 -16.79 -8.47 -27.41
N PRO A 309 -16.80 -9.23 -26.29
CA PRO A 309 -15.61 -9.89 -25.78
C PRO A 309 -15.06 -10.87 -26.82
N ARG A 310 -13.73 -10.95 -26.93
CA ARG A 310 -13.08 -11.85 -27.88
C ARG A 310 -12.63 -13.14 -27.20
N TYR A 311 -12.64 -14.23 -27.96
CA TYR A 311 -12.29 -15.56 -27.43
C TYR A 311 -10.85 -15.60 -26.95
N HIS A 312 -10.65 -15.92 -25.65
CA HIS A 312 -9.35 -15.96 -24.98
C HIS A 312 -8.53 -14.66 -25.06
N ILE A 313 -9.20 -13.51 -25.14
CA ILE A 313 -8.56 -12.20 -25.02
C ILE A 313 -9.18 -11.48 -23.82
N ALA A 314 -8.35 -11.18 -22.83
CA ALA A 314 -8.74 -10.43 -21.64
C ALA A 314 -8.78 -8.93 -21.95
N ASP A 315 -9.97 -8.44 -22.27
CA ASP A 315 -10.25 -7.03 -22.46
C ASP A 315 -10.47 -6.35 -21.09
N THR A 316 -9.93 -5.14 -20.93
CA THR A 316 -10.07 -4.32 -19.71
C THR A 316 -10.76 -3.02 -20.05
N LEU A 317 -11.93 -2.78 -19.46
CA LEU A 317 -12.72 -1.57 -19.66
C LEU A 317 -12.89 -0.81 -18.35
N TYR A 318 -12.69 0.50 -18.40
CA TYR A 318 -12.80 1.39 -17.24
C TYR A 318 -13.23 2.80 -17.68
N PRO A 319 -13.91 3.57 -16.80
CA PRO A 319 -14.23 4.97 -17.07
C PRO A 319 -12.97 5.82 -17.24
N SER A 320 -12.99 6.79 -18.16
CA SER A 320 -11.85 7.70 -18.42
C SER A 320 -11.62 8.74 -17.30
N ALA A 321 -12.61 8.94 -16.42
CA ALA A 321 -12.55 9.82 -15.28
C ALA A 321 -13.06 9.10 -14.02
N ALA A 322 -12.58 9.55 -12.85
CA ALA A 322 -13.06 9.00 -11.59
C ALA A 322 -14.57 9.27 -11.40
N ILE A 323 -15.28 8.28 -10.87
CA ILE A 323 -16.73 8.29 -10.71
C ILE A 323 -17.11 8.54 -9.24
N SER A 324 -18.22 9.24 -8.99
CA SER A 324 -18.72 9.54 -7.64
C SER A 324 -20.24 9.66 -7.68
N GLY A 325 -20.91 9.45 -6.55
CA GLY A 325 -22.37 9.56 -6.45
C GLY A 325 -22.95 8.80 -5.26
N LYS A 326 -24.27 8.93 -5.06
CA LYS A 326 -24.99 8.21 -4.00
C LYS A 326 -25.04 6.71 -4.25
N GLU A 327 -25.22 6.37 -5.51
CA GLU A 327 -25.21 5.02 -6.04
C GLU A 327 -24.38 5.06 -7.32
N ILE A 328 -23.54 4.06 -7.50
CA ILE A 328 -22.83 3.83 -8.75
C ILE A 328 -23.37 2.52 -9.30
N LYS A 329 -23.93 2.57 -10.51
CA LYS A 329 -24.57 1.45 -11.19
C LYS A 329 -23.98 1.26 -12.57
N PHE A 330 -23.40 0.10 -12.80
CA PHE A 330 -23.09 -0.42 -14.13
C PHE A 330 -24.20 -1.35 -14.57
N SER A 331 -24.63 -1.22 -15.83
CA SER A 331 -25.62 -2.08 -16.47
C SER A 331 -25.04 -2.56 -17.80
N LEU A 332 -24.93 -3.88 -17.97
CA LEU A 332 -24.53 -4.48 -19.24
C LEU A 332 -25.79 -4.94 -19.94
N GLU A 333 -26.07 -4.38 -21.10
CA GLU A 333 -27.35 -4.50 -21.79
C GLU A 333 -27.18 -5.18 -23.15
N ARG A 334 -27.75 -6.37 -23.28
CA ARG A 334 -27.77 -7.12 -24.53
C ARG A 334 -28.36 -6.28 -25.67
N THR A 335 -27.68 -6.22 -26.82
CA THR A 335 -28.24 -5.55 -28.01
C THR A 335 -29.27 -6.42 -28.72
N GLU A 336 -30.13 -5.81 -29.54
CA GLU A 336 -31.11 -6.54 -30.34
C GLU A 336 -30.47 -7.54 -31.32
N SER A 337 -29.24 -7.27 -31.77
CA SER A 337 -28.46 -8.12 -32.67
C SER A 337 -27.70 -9.26 -31.99
N SER A 338 -27.69 -9.30 -30.65
CA SER A 338 -27.02 -10.34 -29.87
C SER A 338 -27.95 -11.53 -29.66
N THR A 339 -27.44 -12.75 -29.80
CA THR A 339 -28.18 -13.98 -29.44
C THR A 339 -27.93 -14.42 -28.00
N LEU A 340 -26.80 -14.02 -27.43
CA LEU A 340 -26.36 -14.37 -26.07
C LEU A 340 -26.47 -13.17 -25.12
N PRO A 341 -26.62 -13.41 -23.80
CA PRO A 341 -26.65 -12.36 -22.79
C PRO A 341 -25.27 -11.68 -22.62
N PRO A 342 -25.15 -10.57 -21.87
CA PRO A 342 -23.85 -10.03 -21.49
C PRO A 342 -23.10 -10.98 -20.54
N ILE A 343 -21.76 -10.93 -20.57
CA ILE A 343 -20.88 -11.60 -19.61
C ILE A 343 -19.94 -10.60 -18.97
N ILE A 344 -19.45 -10.92 -17.77
CA ILE A 344 -18.29 -10.30 -17.15
C ILE A 344 -17.51 -11.37 -16.36
N SER A 345 -16.19 -11.34 -16.44
CA SER A 345 -15.33 -12.29 -15.72
C SER A 345 -15.01 -11.79 -14.32
N ALA A 346 -14.49 -10.57 -14.25
CA ALA A 346 -13.90 -10.05 -13.04
C ALA A 346 -14.05 -8.53 -12.95
N ILE A 347 -13.95 -8.00 -11.73
CA ILE A 347 -14.04 -6.56 -11.48
C ILE A 347 -13.12 -6.15 -10.33
N GLU A 348 -12.52 -4.97 -10.46
CA GLU A 348 -11.77 -4.29 -9.39
C GLU A 348 -12.33 -2.90 -9.14
N ILE A 349 -12.53 -2.53 -7.88
CA ILE A 349 -13.03 -1.22 -7.46
C ILE A 349 -12.04 -0.58 -6.50
N TYR A 350 -11.52 0.58 -6.89
CA TYR A 350 -10.61 1.37 -6.09
C TYR A 350 -11.21 2.71 -5.74
N ARG A 351 -10.97 3.17 -4.52
CA ARG A 351 -11.25 4.52 -4.06
C ARG A 351 -10.00 5.38 -4.17
N VAL A 352 -10.16 6.62 -4.63
CA VAL A 352 -9.08 7.61 -4.64
C VAL A 352 -8.85 8.11 -3.22
N ILE A 353 -7.63 7.99 -2.73
CA ILE A 353 -7.14 8.67 -1.53
C ILE A 353 -6.39 9.92 -1.99
N ASP A 354 -6.89 11.09 -1.60
CA ASP A 354 -6.23 12.36 -1.87
C ASP A 354 -5.09 12.60 -0.88
N SER A 355 -3.94 13.04 -1.39
CA SER A 355 -2.76 13.35 -0.58
C SER A 355 -2.87 14.77 -0.06
N GLN A 356 -3.54 14.94 1.08
CA GLN A 356 -3.84 16.26 1.66
C GLN A 356 -2.62 16.91 2.32
N ASN A 357 -1.61 16.13 2.73
CA ASN A 357 -0.45 16.63 3.43
C ASN A 357 0.79 16.53 2.53
N PRO A 358 1.43 17.66 2.18
CA PRO A 358 2.73 17.65 1.53
C PRO A 358 3.79 17.10 2.49
N GLU A 359 4.75 16.36 1.95
CA GLU A 359 5.94 15.91 2.68
C GLU A 359 6.82 17.10 3.10
N THR A 360 7.61 16.95 4.16
CA THR A 360 8.62 17.95 4.52
C THR A 360 9.62 18.08 3.36
N PHE A 361 10.12 19.30 3.14
CA PHE A 361 11.14 19.53 2.14
C PHE A 361 12.35 18.61 2.34
N GLN A 362 12.73 17.88 1.29
CA GLN A 362 13.70 16.80 1.41
C GLN A 362 15.05 17.23 2.01
N GLY A 363 15.54 18.42 1.67
CA GLY A 363 16.80 18.92 2.25
C GLY A 363 16.75 19.10 3.76
N ASP A 364 15.57 19.43 4.31
CA ASP A 364 15.36 19.55 5.75
C ASP A 364 15.26 18.14 6.39
N VAL A 365 14.61 17.17 5.71
CA VAL A 365 14.56 15.75 6.12
C VAL A 365 15.97 15.15 6.19
N ASP A 366 16.79 15.36 5.16
CA ASP A 366 18.16 14.84 5.09
C ASP A 366 19.03 15.45 6.19
N ALA A 367 18.93 16.77 6.40
CA ALA A 367 19.65 17.49 7.44
C ALA A 367 19.29 16.98 8.84
N ILE A 368 18.00 16.87 9.15
CA ILE A 368 17.56 16.46 10.49
C ILE A 368 17.83 14.97 10.76
N THR A 369 17.75 14.13 9.74
CA THR A 369 18.12 12.71 9.85
C THR A 369 19.62 12.55 10.09
N SER A 370 20.45 13.36 9.43
CA SER A 370 21.90 13.40 9.66
C SER A 370 22.22 13.83 11.09
N ILE A 371 21.57 14.89 11.59
CA ILE A 371 21.69 15.36 12.99
C ILE A 371 21.24 14.27 13.98
N LYS A 372 20.11 13.60 13.73
CA LYS A 372 19.61 12.47 14.55
C LYS A 372 20.68 11.39 14.67
N SER A 373 21.29 11.02 13.55
CA SER A 373 22.32 9.98 13.48
C SER A 373 23.63 10.41 14.15
N ALA A 374 24.10 11.63 13.88
CA ALA A 374 25.38 12.15 14.38
C ALA A 374 25.43 12.20 15.92
N TYR A 375 24.33 12.59 16.56
CA TYR A 375 24.26 12.69 18.01
C TYR A 375 23.54 11.53 18.69
N GLY A 376 23.01 10.57 17.93
CA GLY A 376 22.21 9.47 18.48
C GLY A 376 20.96 9.95 19.23
N VAL A 377 20.28 10.97 18.71
CA VAL A 377 19.10 11.58 19.36
C VAL A 377 17.97 10.54 19.47
N LYS A 378 17.54 10.26 20.70
CA LYS A 378 16.41 9.38 21.00
C LYS A 378 15.21 10.20 21.46
N ARG A 379 14.28 10.45 20.54
CA ARG A 379 13.03 11.20 20.74
C ARG A 379 11.89 10.50 20.00
N ASP A 380 10.72 11.12 19.96
CA ASP A 380 9.55 10.79 19.13
C ASP A 380 9.78 11.01 17.62
N TRP A 381 11.03 11.02 17.17
CA TRP A 381 11.46 11.37 15.82
C TRP A 381 11.27 10.21 14.84
N GLU A 382 10.03 9.81 14.61
CA GLU A 382 9.66 8.74 13.68
C GLU A 382 8.77 9.29 12.56
N GLY A 383 8.98 8.86 11.31
CA GLY A 383 8.21 9.31 10.14
C GLY A 383 8.71 10.62 9.52
N ASP A 384 7.80 11.38 8.92
CA ASP A 384 8.09 12.71 8.36
C ASP A 384 8.21 13.76 9.49
N PRO A 385 9.25 14.62 9.51
CA PRO A 385 9.55 15.46 10.66
C PRO A 385 8.53 16.57 10.93
N CYS A 386 7.85 17.11 9.91
CA CYS A 386 6.85 18.17 10.08
C CYS A 386 5.42 17.69 9.78
N SER A 387 5.24 16.74 8.86
CA SER A 387 3.95 16.36 8.33
C SER A 387 3.43 15.01 8.84
N PRO A 388 2.11 14.87 9.05
CA PRO A 388 1.16 15.96 9.21
C PRO A 388 1.46 16.74 10.50
N ALA A 389 1.00 17.99 10.60
CA ALA A 389 1.29 18.86 11.75
C ALA A 389 0.91 18.25 13.12
N ALA A 390 -0.07 17.32 13.13
CA ALA A 390 -0.48 16.59 14.32
C ALA A 390 0.61 15.68 14.92
N TYR A 391 1.63 15.31 14.14
CA TYR A 391 2.73 14.43 14.53
C TYR A 391 4.11 15.08 14.33
N LEU A 392 4.17 16.41 14.39
CA LEU A 392 5.40 17.19 14.36
C LEU A 392 6.40 16.64 15.40
N TRP A 393 7.63 16.39 14.96
CA TRP A 393 8.68 15.89 15.84
C TRP A 393 8.97 16.84 17.01
N GLY A 394 9.12 16.27 18.20
CA GLY A 394 9.42 17.01 19.42
C GLY A 394 10.68 17.88 19.30
N GLY A 395 10.52 19.18 19.57
CA GLY A 395 11.59 20.18 19.48
C GLY A 395 11.75 20.82 18.11
N LEU A 396 10.95 20.45 17.12
CA LEU A 396 10.89 21.17 15.84
C LEU A 396 9.77 22.21 15.84
N ASN A 397 9.89 23.19 14.96
CA ASN A 397 8.76 23.99 14.47
C ASN A 397 8.88 24.09 12.95
N CYS A 398 7.74 24.09 12.25
CA CYS A 398 7.72 24.10 10.79
C CYS A 398 6.72 25.11 10.22
N THR A 399 6.92 25.51 8.98
CA THR A 399 5.94 26.30 8.21
C THR A 399 4.88 25.41 7.57
N TYR A 400 3.66 25.93 7.46
CA TYR A 400 2.54 25.26 6.78
C TYR A 400 1.81 26.27 5.89
N LEU A 401 2.36 26.53 4.70
CA LEU A 401 1.83 27.51 3.75
C LEU A 401 1.07 26.80 2.61
N GLY A 402 -0.17 26.40 2.88
CA GLY A 402 -1.02 25.74 1.87
C GLY A 402 -0.41 24.45 1.32
N ASN A 403 -0.23 24.38 0.00
CA ASN A 403 0.29 23.20 -0.71
C ASN A 403 1.83 23.19 -0.83
N GLU A 404 2.54 24.07 -0.11
CA GLU A 404 4.02 24.07 -0.10
C GLU A 404 4.56 23.00 0.86
N PHE A 405 5.76 22.47 0.54
CA PHE A 405 6.48 21.57 1.43
C PHE A 405 6.82 22.26 2.75
N PRO A 406 6.45 21.69 3.92
CA PRO A 406 6.84 22.25 5.20
C PRO A 406 8.34 22.39 5.33
N ARG A 407 8.77 23.47 5.96
CA ARG A 407 10.19 23.80 6.20
C ARG A 407 10.45 23.90 7.69
N ILE A 408 11.58 23.36 8.16
CA ILE A 408 11.99 23.47 9.56
C ILE A 408 12.44 24.91 9.84
N THR A 409 11.80 25.57 10.80
CA THR A 409 12.09 26.95 11.25
C THR A 409 12.61 27.04 12.67
N ALA A 410 12.42 25.99 13.49
CA ALA A 410 13.07 25.91 14.79
C ALA A 410 13.60 24.50 15.04
N LEU A 411 14.78 24.43 15.66
CA LEU A 411 15.38 23.19 16.15
C LEU A 411 15.82 23.40 17.61
N ASN A 412 15.14 22.72 18.53
CA ASN A 412 15.48 22.70 19.94
C ASN A 412 16.02 21.32 20.34
N LEU A 413 17.33 21.26 20.55
CA LEU A 413 18.05 20.12 21.10
C LEU A 413 18.71 20.48 22.43
N SER A 414 18.19 21.46 23.16
CA SER A 414 18.72 21.77 24.49
C SER A 414 18.59 20.57 25.43
N SER A 415 19.54 20.46 26.37
CA SER A 415 19.55 19.40 27.39
C SER A 415 19.40 17.98 26.83
N SER A 416 19.89 17.73 25.61
CA SER A 416 19.72 16.45 24.92
C SER A 416 20.94 15.53 25.04
N GLY A 417 21.90 15.90 25.90
CA GLY A 417 23.12 15.13 26.13
C GLY A 417 24.04 15.09 24.90
N LEU A 418 23.91 16.05 23.99
CA LEU A 418 24.74 16.10 22.79
C LEU A 418 26.21 16.25 23.17
N SER A 419 27.10 15.64 22.40
CA SER A 419 28.55 15.75 22.59
C SER A 419 29.28 15.79 21.24
N GLY A 420 30.53 16.22 21.26
CA GLY A 420 31.30 16.45 20.03
C GLY A 420 31.10 17.86 19.47
N LYS A 421 31.44 18.04 18.20
CA LYS A 421 31.33 19.33 17.51
C LYS A 421 29.91 19.58 17.02
N ILE A 422 29.58 20.85 16.79
CA ILE A 422 28.33 21.23 16.12
C ILE A 422 28.36 20.71 14.67
N ASP A 423 27.46 19.77 14.37
CA ASP A 423 27.32 19.12 13.06
C ASP A 423 26.97 20.12 11.95
N SER A 424 27.69 20.03 10.83
CA SER A 424 27.54 20.94 9.70
C SER A 424 26.21 20.79 8.97
N SER A 425 25.48 19.69 9.14
CA SER A 425 24.17 19.48 8.52
C SER A 425 23.13 20.52 8.96
N ILE A 426 23.35 21.20 10.09
CA ILE A 426 22.53 22.35 10.52
C ILE A 426 22.52 23.46 9.45
N SER A 427 23.61 23.64 8.69
CA SER A 427 23.68 24.64 7.62
C SER A 427 22.68 24.39 6.48
N ASN A 428 22.20 23.16 6.32
CA ASN A 428 21.22 22.79 5.29
C ASN A 428 19.78 23.14 5.68
N LEU A 429 19.52 23.45 6.96
CA LEU A 429 18.22 23.95 7.43
C LEU A 429 18.07 25.43 7.05
N THR A 430 17.94 25.70 5.75
CA THR A 430 18.05 27.06 5.18
C THR A 430 16.98 28.04 5.63
N MET A 431 15.84 27.55 6.14
CA MET A 431 14.74 28.36 6.70
C MET A 431 14.77 28.46 8.22
N LEU A 432 15.84 27.97 8.87
CA LEU A 432 15.95 27.95 10.32
C LEU A 432 15.99 29.37 10.90
N GLU A 433 15.05 29.68 11.78
CA GLU A 433 14.95 30.95 12.49
C GLU A 433 15.44 30.86 13.94
N LYS A 434 15.31 29.68 14.55
CA LYS A 434 15.67 29.45 15.96
C LYS A 434 16.45 28.15 16.08
N LEU A 435 17.64 28.22 16.67
CA LEU A 435 18.44 27.07 17.03
C LEU A 435 18.69 27.13 18.53
N ASP A 436 18.41 26.05 19.26
CA ASP A 436 18.75 25.96 20.68
C ASP A 436 19.53 24.66 20.92
N LEU A 437 20.82 24.82 21.19
CA LEU A 437 21.75 23.74 21.54
C LEU A 437 22.25 23.85 22.98
N SER A 438 21.60 24.70 23.81
CA SER A 438 22.04 24.99 25.18
C SER A 438 22.03 23.75 26.08
N ASN A 439 22.81 23.79 27.17
CA ASN A 439 22.85 22.71 28.17
C ASN A 439 23.26 21.34 27.61
N ASN A 440 24.17 21.32 26.63
CA ASN A 440 24.80 20.11 26.09
C ASN A 440 26.30 20.09 26.38
N ASN A 441 26.95 18.96 26.09
CA ASN A 441 28.40 18.76 26.25
C ASN A 441 29.14 18.91 24.90
N LEU A 442 28.72 19.89 24.10
CA LEU A 442 29.32 20.21 22.81
C LEU A 442 30.71 20.83 23.02
N ASN A 443 31.63 20.58 22.10
CA ASN A 443 33.01 21.08 22.13
C ASN A 443 33.46 21.59 20.76
N GLY A 444 34.65 22.21 20.73
CA GLY A 444 35.17 22.87 19.53
C GLY A 444 34.62 24.29 19.36
N ASP A 445 35.00 24.90 18.25
CA ASP A 445 34.63 26.28 17.93
C ASP A 445 33.18 26.39 17.45
N VAL A 446 32.59 27.58 17.65
CA VAL A 446 31.30 27.92 17.05
C VAL A 446 31.49 28.00 15.52
N PRO A 447 30.80 27.18 14.71
CA PRO A 447 31.06 27.12 13.27
C PRO A 447 30.63 28.37 12.51
N ASP A 448 31.46 28.80 11.56
CA ASP A 448 31.19 29.97 10.70
C ASP A 448 29.93 29.82 9.84
N PHE A 449 29.51 28.58 9.53
CA PHE A 449 28.30 28.33 8.73
C PHE A 449 27.04 28.88 9.41
N LEU A 450 27.04 29.07 10.74
CA LEU A 450 25.90 29.65 11.45
C LEU A 450 25.62 31.09 10.98
N SER A 451 26.66 31.83 10.58
CA SER A 451 26.51 33.18 10.00
C SER A 451 25.92 33.17 8.58
N GLN A 452 25.91 32.02 7.91
CA GLN A 452 25.38 31.87 6.55
C GLN A 452 23.87 31.56 6.55
N LEU A 453 23.28 31.24 7.71
CA LEU A 453 21.84 31.02 7.87
C LEU A 453 21.08 32.36 7.88
N GLN A 454 20.64 32.80 6.70
CA GLN A 454 20.04 34.12 6.48
C GLN A 454 18.79 34.41 7.32
N HIS A 455 18.08 33.37 7.74
CA HIS A 455 16.84 33.48 8.50
C HIS A 455 17.04 33.33 10.01
N LEU A 456 18.24 32.99 10.49
CA LEU A 456 18.52 32.72 11.90
C LEU A 456 18.43 34.01 12.73
N LYS A 457 17.54 34.02 13.72
CA LYS A 457 17.26 35.16 14.60
C LYS A 457 17.63 34.88 16.05
N ILE A 458 17.54 33.62 16.47
CA ILE A 458 17.78 33.19 17.86
C ILE A 458 18.72 31.98 17.85
N LEU A 459 19.79 32.06 18.64
CA LEU A 459 20.81 31.03 18.83
C LEU A 459 21.03 30.75 20.33
#